data_AF-A0A5E4M3S3-F1
#
_entry.id   AF-A0A5E4M3S3-F1
#
_cell.length_a   1.000
_cell.length_b   1.000
_cell.length_c   1.000
_cell.angle_alpha   90.00
_cell.angle_beta   90.00
_cell.angle_gamma   90.00
#
_symmetry.space_group_name_H-M   'P 1'
#
loop_
_entity.id
_entity.type
_entity.pdbx_description
1 polymer ?
#
loop_
_entity_poly.entity_id
_entity_poly.type
_entity_poly.pdbx_seq_one_letter_code
_entity_poly.pdbx_strand_id
1 'polypeptide(L)'
;MAKKDFEKKFDFKIEPAGLFIHTKLNYLAASPDGLIGKDAIVEIKCPQIQGQLNITKRKWCYFVVWTPKGFVVDKILRDEEFWKNNIEPQCTKFYMESLVPEIIDSRFDRGLPIRSGLPEP
;
A
#
# COMPACT_ATOMS: atom_id res chain seq x y z
N MET A 1 -2.75 1.76 -10.89
CA MET A 1 -1.75 1.83 -11.97
C MET A 1 -0.90 0.57 -11.94
N ALA A 2 0.00 0.40 -10.98
CA ALA A 2 0.90 -0.76 -10.89
C ALA A 2 0.23 -2.15 -11.01
N LYS A 3 -0.90 -2.40 -10.32
CA LYS A 3 -1.65 -3.66 -10.47
C LYS A 3 -2.06 -3.90 -11.93
N LYS A 4 -2.75 -2.93 -12.53
CA LYS A 4 -3.20 -2.99 -13.93
C LYS A 4 -2.05 -3.19 -14.91
N ASP A 5 -0.92 -2.53 -14.68
CA ASP A 5 0.25 -2.64 -15.55
C ASP A 5 0.90 -4.03 -15.44
N PHE A 6 0.96 -4.58 -14.23
CA PHE A 6 1.42 -5.96 -13.99
C PHE A 6 0.48 -6.99 -14.63
N GLU A 7 -0.83 -6.87 -14.41
CA GLU A 7 -1.85 -7.75 -15.00
C GLU A 7 -1.73 -7.80 -16.52
N LYS A 8 -1.62 -6.64 -17.18
CA LYS A 8 -1.46 -6.55 -18.63
C LYS A 8 -0.15 -7.16 -19.14
N LYS A 9 0.94 -7.00 -18.39
CA LYS A 9 2.27 -7.45 -18.82
C LYS A 9 2.44 -8.95 -18.74
N PHE A 10 1.85 -9.57 -17.71
CA PHE A 10 2.06 -10.99 -17.41
C PHE A 10 0.81 -11.86 -17.68
N ASP A 11 -0.27 -11.25 -18.17
CA ASP A 11 -1.57 -11.90 -18.44
C ASP A 11 -2.12 -12.66 -17.22
N PHE A 12 -1.95 -12.07 -16.04
CA PHE A 12 -2.50 -12.57 -14.79
C PHE A 12 -3.62 -11.68 -14.30
N LYS A 13 -4.60 -12.28 -13.62
CA LYS A 13 -5.62 -11.54 -12.87
C LYS A 13 -5.19 -11.44 -11.40
N ILE A 14 -5.13 -10.22 -10.88
CA ILE A 14 -4.84 -9.96 -9.46
C ILE A 14 -6.17 -9.76 -8.72
N GLU A 15 -6.45 -10.62 -7.74
CA GLU A 15 -7.60 -10.48 -6.87
C GLU A 15 -7.26 -9.63 -5.63
N PRO A 16 -8.19 -8.79 -5.14
CA PRO A 16 -7.98 -8.01 -3.93
C PRO A 16 -7.79 -8.92 -2.71
N ALA A 17 -6.85 -8.56 -1.86
CA ALA A 17 -6.55 -9.25 -0.62
C ALA A 17 -6.90 -8.36 0.59
N GLY A 18 -7.36 -9.00 1.65
CA GLY A 18 -7.51 -8.39 2.98
C GLY A 18 -6.44 -8.91 3.94
N LEU A 19 -6.77 -8.93 5.23
CA LEU A 19 -5.92 -9.50 6.26
C LEU A 19 -6.14 -11.02 6.37
N PHE A 20 -5.07 -11.79 6.22
CA PHE A 20 -5.04 -13.23 6.41
C PHE A 20 -4.47 -13.54 7.79
N ILE A 21 -5.29 -14.10 8.68
CA ILE A 21 -4.88 -14.49 10.04
C ILE A 21 -4.43 -15.94 10.04
N HIS A 22 -3.30 -16.24 10.71
CA HIS A 22 -2.79 -17.60 10.81
C HIS A 22 -3.73 -18.48 11.65
N THR A 23 -4.19 -19.60 11.09
CA THR A 23 -5.28 -20.44 11.63
C THR A 23 -5.04 -21.02 13.03
N LYS A 24 -3.77 -21.14 13.45
CA LYS A 24 -3.39 -21.64 14.78
C LYS A 24 -2.81 -20.58 15.71
N LEU A 25 -2.31 -19.49 15.13
CA LEU A 25 -1.53 -18.48 15.84
C LEU A 25 -2.18 -17.15 15.54
N ASN A 26 -3.35 -16.90 16.15
CA ASN A 26 -4.25 -15.83 15.73
C ASN A 26 -3.67 -14.41 15.88
N TYR A 27 -2.52 -14.26 16.54
CA TYR A 27 -1.77 -13.01 16.64
C TYR A 27 -0.81 -12.78 15.45
N LEU A 28 -0.65 -13.75 14.54
CA LEU A 28 0.11 -13.60 13.30
C LEU A 28 -0.84 -13.38 12.13
N ALA A 29 -0.53 -12.38 11.30
CA ALA A 29 -1.30 -12.09 10.11
C ALA A 29 -0.44 -11.50 8.98
N ALA A 30 -0.91 -11.62 7.75
CA ALA A 30 -0.31 -11.02 6.57
C ALA A 30 -1.38 -10.35 5.70
N SER A 31 -1.02 -9.27 5.01
CA SER A 31 -1.91 -8.56 4.10
C SER A 31 -1.18 -8.35 2.78
N PRO A 32 -1.18 -9.35 1.87
CA PRO A 32 -0.54 -9.18 0.57
C PRO A 32 -1.27 -8.09 -0.23
N ASP A 33 -0.57 -7.43 -1.16
CA ASP A 33 -1.22 -6.43 -2.02
C ASP A 33 -2.24 -7.07 -2.99
N GLY A 34 -2.10 -8.35 -3.31
CA GLY A 34 -3.09 -9.11 -4.07
C GLY A 34 -2.76 -10.59 -4.21
N LEU A 35 -3.75 -11.36 -4.65
CA LEU A 35 -3.63 -12.81 -4.89
C LEU A 35 -3.63 -13.08 -6.39
N ILE A 36 -2.89 -14.12 -6.81
CA ILE A 36 -2.85 -14.60 -8.19
C ILE A 36 -3.14 -16.10 -8.17
N GLY A 37 -4.31 -16.49 -8.68
CA GLY A 37 -4.76 -17.87 -8.64
C GLY A 37 -4.82 -18.41 -7.21
N LYS A 38 -4.37 -19.66 -7.01
CA LYS A 38 -4.40 -20.33 -5.70
C LYS A 38 -3.06 -20.29 -4.96
N ASP A 39 -1.96 -20.00 -5.65
CA ASP A 39 -0.61 -20.34 -5.18
C ASP A 39 0.35 -19.14 -5.14
N ALA A 40 -0.08 -17.96 -5.58
CA ALA A 40 0.79 -16.79 -5.68
C ALA A 40 0.17 -15.53 -5.08
N ILE A 41 1.04 -14.64 -4.61
CA ILE A 41 0.72 -13.31 -4.13
C ILE A 41 1.59 -12.27 -4.84
N VAL A 42 1.16 -11.01 -4.80
CA VAL A 42 1.94 -9.87 -5.29
C VAL A 42 2.13 -8.85 -4.18
N GLU A 43 3.30 -8.20 -4.18
CA GLU A 43 3.64 -7.09 -3.30
C GLU A 43 4.20 -5.93 -4.14
N ILE A 44 3.68 -4.72 -3.96
CA ILE A 44 3.93 -3.53 -4.77
C ILE A 44 4.52 -2.45 -3.87
N LYS A 45 5.82 -2.17 -4.03
CA LYS A 45 6.54 -1.22 -3.16
C LYS A 45 6.74 0.19 -3.71
N CYS A 46 6.40 0.45 -4.96
CA CYS A 46 6.72 1.71 -5.63
C CYS A 46 6.17 2.96 -4.89
N PRO A 47 4.89 3.05 -4.49
CA PRO A 47 4.37 4.21 -3.76
C PRO A 47 5.11 4.45 -2.43
N GLN A 48 5.42 3.39 -1.71
CA GLN A 48 6.12 3.46 -0.43
C GLN A 48 7.54 4.04 -0.60
N ILE A 49 8.28 3.57 -1.59
CA ILE A 49 9.65 4.04 -1.88
C ILE A 49 9.63 5.52 -2.31
N GLN A 50 8.72 5.89 -3.21
CA GLN A 50 8.61 7.28 -3.69
C GLN A 50 8.22 8.25 -2.58
N GLY A 51 7.33 7.83 -1.67
CA GLY A 51 7.02 8.62 -0.47
C GLY A 51 8.23 8.84 0.42
N GLN A 52 8.98 7.77 0.72
CA GLN A 52 10.22 7.88 1.51
C GLN A 52 11.24 8.82 0.86
N LEU A 53 11.45 8.73 -0.45
CA LEU A 53 12.38 9.61 -1.18
C LEU A 53 11.97 11.08 -1.12
N ASN A 54 10.67 11.39 -1.26
CA ASN A 54 10.15 12.75 -1.22
C ASN A 54 10.16 13.37 0.17
N ILE A 55 9.82 12.59 1.20
CA ILE A 55 9.84 13.03 2.61
C ILE A 55 11.29 13.26 3.05
N THR A 56 12.17 12.30 2.78
CA THR A 56 13.57 12.42 3.17
C THR A 56 14.35 13.35 2.26
N LYS A 57 13.84 13.80 1.11
CA LYS A 57 14.58 14.64 0.14
C LYS A 57 15.80 13.95 -0.50
N ARG A 58 15.78 12.63 -0.65
CA ARG A 58 16.85 11.84 -1.29
C ARG A 58 16.54 11.67 -2.78
N LYS A 59 17.58 11.52 -3.60
CA LYS A 59 17.43 11.42 -5.06
C LYS A 59 17.14 10.00 -5.55
N TRP A 60 17.52 8.98 -4.80
CA TRP A 60 17.39 7.58 -5.20
C TRP A 60 17.46 6.64 -4.00
N CYS A 61 16.95 5.42 -4.17
CA CYS A 61 16.91 4.32 -3.21
C CYS A 61 17.38 3.03 -3.89
N TYR A 62 18.08 2.15 -3.16
CA TYR A 62 18.27 0.77 -3.59
C TYR A 62 17.13 -0.08 -3.01
N PHE A 63 16.29 -0.63 -3.89
CA PHE A 63 15.32 -1.65 -3.53
C PHE A 63 16.00 -3.01 -3.57
N VAL A 64 16.10 -3.66 -2.41
CA VAL A 64 16.83 -4.91 -2.25
C VAL A 64 15.85 -6.01 -1.84
N VAL A 65 15.77 -7.06 -2.64
CA VAL A 65 15.10 -8.32 -2.29
C VAL A 65 16.18 -9.34 -2.00
N TRP A 66 16.23 -9.82 -0.75
CA TRP A 66 17.22 -10.79 -0.32
C TRP A 66 16.59 -12.13 0.02
N THR A 67 17.31 -13.19 -0.34
CA THR A 67 17.06 -14.56 0.12
C THR A 67 18.41 -15.23 0.41
N PRO A 68 18.44 -16.35 1.16
CA PRO A 68 19.66 -17.15 1.28
C PRO A 68 20.24 -17.64 -0.07
N LYS A 69 19.45 -17.62 -1.15
CA LYS A 69 19.88 -18.00 -2.50
C LYS A 69 20.48 -16.84 -3.29
N GLY A 70 20.35 -15.60 -2.82
CA GLY A 70 20.90 -14.43 -3.50
C GLY A 70 20.11 -13.14 -3.31
N PHE A 71 20.50 -12.13 -4.08
CA PHE A 71 19.93 -10.78 -4.06
C PHE A 71 19.37 -10.40 -5.43
N VAL A 72 18.28 -9.65 -5.41
CA VAL A 72 17.85 -8.79 -6.52
C VAL A 72 17.92 -7.36 -6.03
N VAL A 73 18.60 -6.49 -6.76
CA VAL A 73 18.77 -5.07 -6.40
C VAL A 73 18.33 -4.22 -7.57
N ASP A 74 17.44 -3.26 -7.31
CA ASP A 74 17.02 -2.25 -8.27
C ASP A 74 17.27 -0.85 -7.73
N LYS A 75 17.74 0.07 -8.58
CA LYS A 75 17.98 1.46 -8.19
C LYS A 75 16.81 2.32 -8.63
N ILE A 76 16.00 2.73 -7.67
CA ILE A 76 14.81 3.54 -7.90
C ILE A 76 15.17 5.01 -7.75
N LEU A 77 14.92 5.81 -8.79
CA LEU A 77 15.09 7.26 -8.75
C LEU A 77 13.83 7.92 -8.18
N ARG A 78 14.00 9.07 -7.52
CA ARG A 78 12.86 9.88 -7.06
C ARG A 78 12.11 10.42 -8.26
N ASP A 79 10.79 10.23 -8.24
CA ASP A 79 9.85 10.75 -9.20
C ASP A 79 8.93 11.77 -8.49
N GLU A 80 9.18 13.05 -8.77
CA GLU A 80 8.44 14.16 -8.16
C GLU A 80 7.04 14.31 -8.76
N GLU A 81 6.87 13.98 -10.04
CA GLU A 81 5.58 14.08 -10.72
C GLU A 81 4.65 12.98 -10.23
N PHE A 82 5.16 11.75 -10.13
CA PHE A 82 4.40 10.64 -9.55
C PHE A 82 3.97 10.95 -8.13
N TRP A 83 4.86 11.51 -7.29
CA TRP A 83 4.51 11.94 -5.94
C TRP A 83 3.39 12.98 -5.92
N LYS A 84 3.55 14.09 -6.64
CA LYS A 84 2.59 15.21 -6.66
C LYS A 84 1.22 14.79 -7.19
N ASN A 85 1.19 13.93 -8.20
CA ASN A 85 -0.05 13.58 -8.89
C ASN A 85 -0.74 12.34 -8.30
N ASN A 86 0.01 11.44 -7.64
CA ASN A 86 -0.55 10.14 -7.22
C ASN A 86 -0.45 9.88 -5.72
N ILE A 87 0.60 10.33 -5.01
CA ILE A 87 0.79 9.96 -3.60
C ILE A 87 0.29 11.07 -2.68
N GLU A 88 0.84 12.27 -2.83
CA GLU A 88 0.56 13.41 -1.95
C GLU A 88 -0.93 13.73 -1.82
N PRO A 89 -1.72 13.81 -2.92
CA PRO A 89 -3.13 14.15 -2.81
C PRO A 89 -3.92 13.08 -2.06
N GLN A 90 -3.62 11.80 -2.29
CA GLN A 90 -4.31 10.68 -1.65
C GLN A 90 -4.00 10.61 -0.15
N CYS A 91 -2.73 10.73 0.22
CA CYS A 91 -2.32 10.75 1.63
C CYS A 91 -2.87 11.98 2.37
N THR A 92 -2.87 13.15 1.72
CA THR A 92 -3.41 14.39 2.30
C THR A 92 -4.92 14.27 2.50
N LYS A 93 -5.64 13.74 1.52
CA LYS A 93 -7.08 13.49 1.63
C LYS A 93 -7.39 12.54 2.79
N PHE A 94 -6.69 11.41 2.85
CA PHE A 94 -6.86 10.44 3.95
C PHE A 94 -6.59 11.08 5.31
N TYR A 95 -5.51 11.85 5.44
CA TYR A 95 -5.17 12.55 6.67
C TYR A 95 -6.28 13.52 7.09
N MET A 96 -6.67 14.44 6.20
CA MET A 96 -7.61 15.52 6.52
C MET A 96 -9.06 15.02 6.71
N GLU A 97 -9.51 14.06 5.92
CA GLU A 97 -10.91 13.63 5.91
C GLU A 97 -11.19 12.42 6.79
N SER A 98 -10.19 11.58 7.06
CA SER A 98 -10.36 10.34 7.83
C SER A 98 -9.60 10.37 9.16
N LEU A 99 -8.31 10.66 9.14
CA LEU A 99 -7.47 10.53 10.33
C LEU A 99 -7.65 11.68 11.32
N VAL A 100 -7.60 12.93 10.86
CA VAL A 100 -7.73 14.13 11.71
C VAL A 100 -9.05 14.15 12.49
N PRO A 101 -10.22 13.89 11.87
CA PRO A 101 -11.48 13.82 12.61
C PRO A 101 -11.45 12.76 13.69
N GLU A 102 -10.87 11.59 13.43
CA GLU A 102 -10.81 10.50 14.40
C GLU A 102 -9.84 10.79 15.56
N ILE A 103 -8.77 11.57 15.33
CA ILE A 103 -7.84 12.01 16.37
C ILE A 103 -8.46 13.09 17.28
N ILE A 104 -9.17 14.05 16.69
CA ILE A 104 -9.69 15.22 17.43
C ILE A 104 -11.01 14.91 18.13
N ASP A 105 -11.92 14.22 17.44
CA ASP A 105 -13.27 13.91 17.91
C ASP A 105 -13.65 12.49 17.47
N SER A 106 -13.10 11.51 18.19
CA SER A 106 -13.25 10.10 17.86
C SER A 106 -14.72 9.69 17.81
N ARG A 107 -15.09 9.03 16.71
CA ARG A 107 -16.43 8.44 16.58
C ARG A 107 -16.62 7.29 17.57
N PHE A 108 -15.54 6.57 17.86
CA PHE A 108 -15.56 5.47 18.82
C PHE A 108 -15.93 5.96 20.22
N ASP A 109 -15.28 7.03 20.71
CA ASP A 109 -15.57 7.60 22.03
C ASP A 109 -17.00 8.14 22.14
N ARG A 110 -17.57 8.57 21.00
CA ARG A 110 -18.97 9.03 20.88
C ARG A 110 -19.98 7.89 20.66
N GLY A 111 -19.55 6.63 20.59
CA GLY A 111 -20.43 5.49 20.31
C GLY A 111 -21.03 5.50 18.90
N LEU A 112 -20.40 6.19 17.95
CA LEU A 112 -20.85 6.27 16.56
C LEU A 112 -20.25 5.13 15.71
N PRO A 113 -20.97 4.63 14.70
CA PRO A 113 -20.47 3.56 13.83
C PRO A 113 -19.28 4.02 12.98
N ILE A 114 -18.41 3.06 12.63
CA ILE A 114 -17.29 3.26 11.70
C ILE A 114 -17.84 3.72 10.34
N ARG A 115 -17.16 4.69 9.70
CA ARG A 115 -17.54 5.16 8.37
C ARG A 115 -17.42 4.01 7.37
N SER A 116 -18.43 3.81 6.51
CA SER A 116 -18.43 2.74 5.51
C SER A 116 -17.32 2.88 4.45
N GLY A 117 -16.69 4.05 4.34
CA GLY A 117 -15.60 4.33 3.39
C GLY A 117 -16.06 4.38 1.93
N LEU A 118 -17.33 4.09 1.65
CA LEU A 118 -17.97 4.27 0.36
C LEU A 118 -18.38 5.73 0.21
N PRO A 119 -18.16 6.37 -0.96
CA PRO A 119 -18.77 7.67 -1.22
C PRO A 119 -20.29 7.54 -1.01
N GLU A 120 -20.89 8.52 -0.32
CA GLU A 120 -22.35 8.60 -0.28
C GLU A 120 -22.88 8.75 -1.72
N PRO A 121 -24.01 8.08 -2.04
CA PRO A 121 -24.56 8.05 -3.38
C PRO A 121 -24.89 9.44 -3.93
#